data_AF-A0A1S8WXI4-F1
#
_entry.id   AF-A0A1S8WXI4-F1
#
_cell.length_a   1.000
_cell.length_b   1.000
_cell.length_c   1.000
_cell.angle_alpha   90.00
_cell.angle_beta   90.00
_cell.angle_gamma   90.00
#
_symmetry.space_group_name_H-M   'P 1'
#
loop_
_entity.id
_entity.type
_entity.pdbx_description
1 polymer ?
#
loop_
_entity_poly.entity_id
_entity_poly.type
_entity_poly.pdbx_seq_one_letter_code
_entity_poly.pdbx_strand_id
1 'polypeptide(L)'
;TNIPFLLNVFNNQKFLSGAVDTVFIDENPELFKLPVRKQRAQKLLRYIGKPTRGWRDVILQSGPDGFAKAVRRHPHLLLMDTTMRDAHQSLLATRIRTLDIARISPFVAHAFPQFFSLENWGGATFDVSMRFLHECPWERLEQLREAIPNIPFQMLLRGASAVGYKNYPDNVVHE
;
A
#
# COMPACT_ATOMS: atom_id res chain seq x y z
N THR A 1 -17.84 -0.79 -15.77
CA THR A 1 -18.28 -1.00 -17.17
C THR A 1 -19.79 -0.83 -17.23
N ASN A 2 -20.38 -0.56 -18.39
CA ASN A 2 -21.83 -0.42 -18.60
C ASN A 2 -22.58 -1.76 -18.79
N ILE A 3 -21.88 -2.90 -18.63
CA ILE A 3 -22.42 -4.24 -18.90
C ILE A 3 -23.72 -4.54 -18.12
N PRO A 4 -23.83 -4.28 -16.81
CA PRO A 4 -25.06 -4.60 -16.06
C PRO A 4 -26.28 -3.79 -16.53
N PHE A 5 -26.07 -2.55 -16.98
CA PHE A 5 -27.12 -1.72 -17.55
C PHE A 5 -27.59 -2.28 -18.90
N LEU A 6 -26.67 -2.66 -19.79
CA LEU A 6 -27.02 -3.28 -21.08
C LEU A 6 -27.76 -4.61 -20.89
N LEU A 7 -27.40 -5.41 -19.88
CA LEU A 7 -28.13 -6.64 -19.55
C LEU A 7 -29.57 -6.33 -19.09
N ASN A 8 -29.79 -5.24 -18.34
CA ASN A 8 -31.15 -4.82 -17.98
C ASN A 8 -31.94 -4.36 -19.22
N VAL A 9 -31.31 -3.62 -20.14
CA VAL A 9 -31.92 -3.22 -21.41
C VAL A 9 -32.32 -4.44 -22.25
N PHE A 10 -31.41 -5.40 -22.44
CA PHE A 10 -31.69 -6.61 -23.22
C PHE A 10 -32.73 -7.53 -22.60
N ASN A 11 -32.99 -7.43 -21.29
CA ASN A 11 -34.02 -8.21 -20.60
C ASN A 11 -35.35 -7.45 -20.43
N ASN A 12 -35.44 -6.18 -20.85
CA ASN A 12 -36.66 -5.38 -20.75
C ASN A 12 -37.64 -5.77 -21.88
N GLN A 13 -38.91 -6.00 -21.54
CA GLN A 13 -39.93 -6.44 -22.49
C GLN A 13 -40.24 -5.42 -23.60
N LYS A 14 -40.21 -4.10 -23.29
CA LYS A 14 -40.37 -3.04 -24.31
C LYS A 14 -39.22 -3.07 -25.32
N PHE A 15 -38.00 -3.34 -24.85
CA PHE A 15 -36.83 -3.48 -25.71
C PHE A 15 -36.93 -4.73 -26.61
N LEU A 16 -37.34 -5.87 -26.05
CA LEU A 16 -37.51 -7.12 -26.78
C LEU A 16 -38.63 -7.08 -27.83
N SER A 17 -39.71 -6.33 -27.57
CA SER A 17 -40.82 -6.16 -28.52
C SER A 17 -40.51 -5.15 -29.62
N GLY A 18 -39.37 -4.44 -29.56
CA GLY A 18 -39.00 -3.38 -30.49
C GLY A 18 -39.77 -2.07 -30.30
N ALA A 19 -40.62 -1.97 -29.27
CA ALA A 19 -41.39 -0.77 -28.95
C ALA A 19 -40.58 0.19 -28.08
N VAL A 20 -39.48 0.72 -28.64
CA VAL A 20 -38.56 1.66 -27.98
C VAL A 20 -38.40 2.95 -28.78
N ASP A 21 -38.23 4.06 -28.06
CA ASP A 21 -38.02 5.39 -28.61
C ASP A 21 -36.87 6.12 -27.90
N THR A 22 -36.72 7.42 -28.13
CA THR A 22 -35.64 8.22 -27.53
C THR A 22 -35.81 8.49 -26.04
N VAL A 23 -37.00 8.30 -25.47
CA VAL A 23 -37.29 8.51 -24.03
C VAL A 23 -37.33 7.21 -23.23
N PHE A 24 -37.25 6.06 -23.90
CA PHE A 24 -37.26 4.72 -23.30
C PHE A 24 -36.38 4.59 -22.05
N ILE A 25 -35.15 5.10 -22.04
CA ILE A 25 -34.26 4.98 -20.89
C ILE A 25 -34.79 5.76 -19.67
N ASP A 26 -35.37 6.94 -19.90
CA ASP A 26 -35.87 7.83 -18.85
C ASP A 26 -37.17 7.30 -18.23
N GLU A 27 -38.02 6.64 -19.03
CA GLU A 27 -39.28 6.04 -18.57
C GLU A 27 -39.12 4.71 -17.82
N ASN A 28 -37.94 4.10 -17.86
CA ASN A 28 -37.68 2.77 -17.30
C ASN A 28 -36.57 2.86 -16.22
N PRO A 29 -36.83 3.51 -15.06
CA PRO A 29 -35.84 3.73 -14.01
C PRO A 29 -35.31 2.42 -13.39
N GLU A 30 -36.02 1.30 -13.58
CA GLU A 30 -35.57 -0.03 -13.18
C GLU A 30 -34.34 -0.52 -13.96
N LEU A 31 -34.04 0.04 -15.14
CA LEU A 31 -32.79 -0.25 -15.87
C LEU A 31 -31.54 0.09 -15.05
N PHE A 32 -31.66 1.02 -14.10
CA PHE A 32 -30.60 1.41 -13.17
C PHE A 32 -30.57 0.59 -11.88
N LYS A 33 -31.51 -0.35 -11.68
CA LYS A 33 -31.45 -1.31 -10.57
C LYS A 33 -30.45 -2.42 -10.92
N LEU A 34 -29.17 -2.12 -10.74
CA LEU A 34 -28.08 -3.01 -11.13
C LEU A 34 -27.93 -4.15 -10.10
N PRO A 35 -27.92 -5.42 -10.52
CA PRO A 35 -27.70 -6.52 -9.59
C PRO A 35 -26.27 -6.49 -9.03
N VAL A 36 -26.15 -6.63 -7.72
CA VAL A 36 -24.84 -6.69 -7.04
C VAL A 36 -24.16 -8.02 -7.37
N ARG A 37 -23.13 -7.97 -8.21
CA ARG A 37 -22.35 -9.17 -8.56
C ARG A 37 -21.53 -9.64 -7.35
N LYS A 38 -21.78 -10.86 -6.87
CA LYS A 38 -21.02 -11.47 -5.78
C LYS A 38 -19.65 -11.94 -6.27
N GLN A 39 -18.59 -11.21 -5.91
CA GLN A 39 -17.21 -11.55 -6.28
C GLN A 39 -16.55 -12.53 -5.27
N ARG A 40 -17.15 -13.71 -5.05
CA ARG A 40 -16.68 -14.67 -4.03
C ARG A 40 -15.27 -15.20 -4.30
N ALA A 41 -14.99 -15.60 -5.56
CA ALA A 41 -13.68 -16.11 -5.94
C ALA A 41 -12.57 -15.06 -5.76
N GLN A 42 -12.80 -13.81 -6.16
CA GLN A 42 -11.84 -12.72 -5.94
C GLN A 42 -11.63 -12.42 -4.45
N LYS A 43 -12.68 -12.46 -3.62
CA LYS A 43 -12.53 -12.34 -2.16
C LYS A 43 -11.70 -13.49 -1.58
N LEU A 44 -11.93 -14.73 -2.03
CA LEU A 44 -11.17 -15.89 -1.60
C LEU A 44 -9.71 -15.82 -2.04
N LEU A 45 -9.43 -15.47 -3.29
CA LEU A 45 -8.08 -15.27 -3.81
C LEU A 45 -7.35 -14.16 -3.05
N ARG A 46 -8.02 -13.05 -2.75
CA ARG A 46 -7.47 -11.99 -1.89
C ARG A 46 -7.18 -12.48 -0.49
N TYR A 47 -8.02 -13.36 0.07
CA TYR A 47 -7.81 -13.90 1.41
C TYR A 47 -6.60 -14.85 1.44
N ILE A 48 -6.50 -15.78 0.48
CA ILE A 48 -5.39 -16.72 0.36
C ILE A 48 -4.08 -15.99 0.04
N GLY A 49 -4.14 -14.94 -0.79
CA GLY A 49 -2.99 -14.13 -1.18
C GLY A 49 -2.56 -13.09 -0.14
N LYS A 50 -3.14 -13.06 1.06
CA LYS A 50 -2.65 -12.16 2.12
C LYS A 50 -1.42 -12.75 2.79
N PRO A 51 -0.38 -11.95 3.07
CA PRO A 51 0.76 -12.41 3.84
C PRO A 51 0.33 -12.74 5.27
N THR A 52 1.10 -13.62 5.91
CA THR A 52 0.87 -14.00 7.29
C THR A 52 1.11 -12.84 8.24
N ARG A 53 0.54 -12.95 9.44
CA ARG A 53 0.67 -11.93 10.49
C ARG A 53 2.14 -11.63 10.78
N GLY A 54 2.49 -10.35 10.89
CA GLY A 54 3.84 -9.88 11.20
C GLY A 54 3.87 -8.92 12.40
N TRP A 55 5.04 -8.34 12.64
CA TRP A 55 5.27 -7.43 13.76
C TRP A 55 4.45 -6.13 13.70
N ARG A 56 3.95 -5.73 12.52
CA ARG A 56 3.03 -4.59 12.40
C ARG A 56 1.68 -4.88 13.05
N ASP A 57 1.22 -6.12 13.00
CA ASP A 57 -0.04 -6.47 13.65
C ASP A 57 0.07 -6.32 15.17
N VAL A 58 1.26 -6.53 15.74
CA VAL A 58 1.52 -6.32 17.17
C VAL A 58 1.43 -4.83 17.51
N ILE A 59 2.06 -3.95 16.74
CA ILE A 59 2.03 -2.49 17.01
C ILE A 59 0.63 -1.91 16.83
N LEU A 60 -0.13 -2.38 15.83
CA LEU A 60 -1.50 -1.93 15.61
C LEU A 60 -2.46 -2.37 16.71
N GLN A 61 -2.27 -3.55 17.28
CA GLN A 61 -3.16 -4.09 18.31
C GLN A 61 -2.82 -3.58 19.72
N SER A 62 -1.52 -3.43 20.02
CA SER A 62 -1.05 -3.19 21.38
C SER A 62 -0.42 -1.82 21.59
N GLY A 63 -0.34 -1.00 20.53
CA GLY A 63 0.35 0.28 20.53
C GLY A 63 1.87 0.17 20.71
N PRO A 64 2.57 1.31 20.77
CA PRO A 64 4.03 1.36 20.91
C PRO A 64 4.56 0.69 22.19
N ASP A 65 3.90 0.90 23.33
CA ASP A 65 4.33 0.31 24.61
C ASP A 65 4.17 -1.21 24.63
N GLY A 66 3.05 -1.71 24.09
CA GLY A 66 2.81 -3.14 23.96
C GLY A 66 3.79 -3.79 23.01
N PHE A 67 4.09 -3.13 21.89
CA PHE A 67 5.12 -3.55 20.94
C PHE A 67 6.50 -3.65 21.61
N ALA A 68 6.92 -2.61 22.35
CA ALA A 68 8.19 -2.60 23.06
C ALA A 68 8.27 -3.69 24.15
N LYS A 69 7.16 -4.01 24.84
CA LYS A 69 7.10 -5.14 25.79
C LYS A 69 7.20 -6.48 25.07
N ALA A 70 6.54 -6.64 23.93
CA ALA A 70 6.59 -7.86 23.13
C ALA A 70 8.00 -8.14 22.60
N VAL A 71 8.70 -7.11 22.11
CA VAL A 71 10.10 -7.19 21.67
C VAL A 71 11.02 -7.63 22.81
N ARG A 72 10.91 -7.03 24.00
CA ARG A 72 11.75 -7.40 25.17
C ARG A 72 11.51 -8.83 25.66
N ARG A 73 10.32 -9.39 25.42
CA ARG A 73 9.97 -10.78 25.78
C ARG A 73 10.34 -11.78 24.69
N HIS A 74 10.66 -11.33 23.49
CA HIS A 74 10.97 -12.22 22.38
C HIS A 74 12.34 -12.88 22.63
N PRO A 75 12.43 -14.22 22.66
CA PRO A 75 13.65 -14.91 23.11
C PRO A 75 14.75 -14.97 22.04
N HIS A 76 14.46 -14.60 20.79
CA HIS A 76 15.38 -14.72 19.66
C HIS A 76 15.81 -13.35 19.14
N LEU A 77 16.90 -13.33 18.39
CA LEU A 77 17.36 -12.12 17.71
C LEU A 77 16.35 -11.70 16.65
N LEU A 78 15.97 -10.44 16.72
CA LEU A 78 15.12 -9.79 15.73
C LEU A 78 15.99 -9.09 14.68
N LEU A 79 15.58 -9.22 13.42
CA LEU A 79 16.31 -8.65 12.28
C LEU A 79 15.54 -7.51 11.64
N MET A 80 16.24 -6.41 11.41
CA MET A 80 15.80 -5.31 10.55
C MET A 80 16.52 -5.43 9.22
N ASP A 81 15.75 -5.51 8.13
CA ASP A 81 16.33 -5.47 6.78
C ASP A 81 16.53 -4.02 6.34
N THR A 82 17.71 -3.72 5.79
CA THR A 82 18.11 -2.39 5.32
C THR A 82 18.23 -2.33 3.79
N THR A 83 17.84 -3.39 3.09
CA THR A 83 18.01 -3.54 1.64
C THR A 83 17.33 -2.40 0.88
N MET A 84 16.18 -1.93 1.37
CA MET A 84 15.38 -0.89 0.72
C MET A 84 15.83 0.55 1.04
N ARG A 85 16.81 0.75 1.93
CA ARG A 85 17.32 2.07 2.34
C ARG A 85 18.85 2.11 2.43
N ASP A 86 19.44 1.65 3.53
CA ASP A 86 20.86 1.87 3.82
C ASP A 86 21.81 1.10 2.90
N ALA A 87 21.43 -0.11 2.50
CA ALA A 87 22.28 -0.96 1.68
C ALA A 87 22.60 -0.30 0.33
N HIS A 88 21.57 0.16 -0.38
CA HIS A 88 21.77 0.84 -1.67
C HIS A 88 22.21 2.29 -1.52
N GLN A 89 21.93 2.95 -0.39
CA GLN A 89 22.56 4.23 -0.06
C GLN A 89 24.08 4.10 0.00
N SER A 90 24.58 3.01 0.57
CA SER A 90 26.02 2.74 0.71
C SER A 90 26.66 2.24 -0.59
N LEU A 91 26.01 1.31 -1.29
CA LEU A 91 26.61 0.59 -2.42
C LEU A 91 26.28 1.17 -3.79
N LEU A 92 25.13 1.84 -3.92
CA LEU A 92 24.57 2.26 -5.22
C LEU A 92 24.15 3.73 -5.22
N ALA A 93 24.79 4.55 -4.39
CA ALA A 93 24.52 5.98 -4.27
C ALA A 93 23.02 6.31 -4.13
N THR A 94 22.27 5.47 -3.43
CA THR A 94 20.83 5.62 -3.20
C THR A 94 19.97 5.55 -4.48
N ARG A 95 20.45 4.88 -5.55
CA ARG A 95 19.80 4.91 -6.88
C ARG A 95 18.82 3.78 -7.17
N ILE A 96 18.48 2.94 -6.18
CA ILE A 96 17.43 1.94 -6.38
C ILE A 96 16.06 2.61 -6.48
N ARG A 97 15.33 2.25 -7.54
CA ARG A 97 14.07 2.89 -7.95
C ARG A 97 12.86 2.25 -7.30
N THR A 98 11.76 3.00 -7.26
CA THR A 98 10.48 2.53 -6.73
C THR A 98 9.99 1.29 -7.46
N LEU A 99 10.17 1.27 -8.79
CA LEU A 99 9.80 0.14 -9.64
C LEU A 99 10.36 -1.19 -9.15
N ASP A 100 11.66 -1.24 -8.84
CA ASP A 100 12.34 -2.47 -8.49
C ASP A 100 11.96 -2.93 -7.07
N ILE A 101 11.87 -1.99 -6.12
CA ILE A 101 11.48 -2.29 -4.74
C ILE A 101 10.01 -2.76 -4.71
N ALA A 102 9.12 -2.06 -5.40
CA ALA A 102 7.69 -2.41 -5.43
C ALA A 102 7.45 -3.79 -6.06
N ARG A 103 8.21 -4.16 -7.09
CA ARG A 103 8.11 -5.48 -7.72
C ARG A 103 8.42 -6.64 -6.78
N ILE A 104 9.41 -6.50 -5.89
CA ILE A 104 9.79 -7.57 -4.95
C ILE A 104 9.02 -7.52 -3.63
N SER A 105 8.39 -6.38 -3.32
CA SER A 105 7.70 -6.14 -2.04
C SER A 105 6.64 -7.20 -1.65
N PRO A 106 5.78 -7.69 -2.56
CA PRO A 106 4.85 -8.77 -2.22
C PRO A 106 5.59 -10.03 -1.75
N PHE A 107 6.67 -10.42 -2.43
CA PHE A 107 7.48 -11.56 -2.02
C PHE A 107 8.06 -11.35 -0.62
N VAL A 108 8.61 -10.15 -0.32
CA VAL A 108 9.15 -9.84 1.01
C VAL A 108 8.08 -9.98 2.10
N ALA A 109 6.87 -9.47 1.85
CA ALA A 109 5.76 -9.56 2.79
C ALA A 109 5.37 -11.02 3.12
N HIS A 110 5.42 -11.90 2.12
CA HIS A 110 5.07 -13.31 2.25
C HIS A 110 6.21 -14.18 2.80
N ALA A 111 7.44 -13.95 2.36
CA ALA A 111 8.60 -14.78 2.68
C ALA A 111 9.25 -14.41 4.01
N PHE A 112 9.18 -13.14 4.41
CA PHE A 112 9.85 -12.62 5.60
C PHE A 112 8.91 -11.90 6.60
N PRO A 113 7.74 -12.47 6.95
CA PRO A 113 6.82 -11.86 7.92
C PRO A 113 7.44 -11.66 9.32
N GLN A 114 8.52 -12.37 9.63
CA GLN A 114 9.24 -12.34 10.90
C GLN A 114 10.19 -11.15 11.06
N PHE A 115 10.45 -10.37 10.00
CA PHE A 115 11.28 -9.18 10.13
C PHE A 115 10.69 -8.20 11.15
N PHE A 116 11.56 -7.71 12.02
CA PHE A 116 11.19 -6.73 13.03
C PHE A 116 10.75 -5.42 12.41
N SER A 117 11.49 -4.96 11.39
CA SER A 117 11.15 -3.83 10.57
C SER A 117 11.84 -3.92 9.21
N LEU A 118 11.29 -3.20 8.23
CA LEU A 118 11.97 -2.88 6.99
C LEU A 118 12.38 -1.41 7.05
N GLU A 119 13.67 -1.16 6.97
CA GLU A 119 14.15 0.20 6.78
C GLU A 119 14.06 0.55 5.30
N ASN A 120 13.15 1.46 4.96
CA ASN A 120 12.80 1.76 3.57
C ASN A 120 12.63 3.26 3.27
N TRP A 121 12.94 4.13 4.23
CA TRP A 121 12.74 5.57 4.09
C TRP A 121 13.68 6.42 4.95
N GLY A 122 13.69 7.74 4.70
CA GLY A 122 14.57 8.67 5.39
C GLY A 122 16.03 8.63 4.90
N GLY A 123 16.91 9.32 5.61
CA GLY A 123 18.28 9.53 5.14
C GLY A 123 18.32 10.20 3.76
N ALA A 124 19.17 9.70 2.86
CA ALA A 124 19.33 10.30 1.53
C ALA A 124 18.19 9.95 0.56
N THR A 125 17.32 8.96 0.86
CA THR A 125 16.32 8.49 -0.11
C THR A 125 15.31 9.55 -0.49
N PHE A 126 14.96 10.44 0.45
CA PHE A 126 13.98 11.51 0.23
C PHE A 126 14.47 12.51 -0.83
N ASP A 127 15.65 13.08 -0.63
CA ASP A 127 16.23 14.04 -1.59
C ASP A 127 16.62 13.38 -2.91
N VAL A 128 17.22 12.18 -2.85
CA VAL A 128 17.69 11.48 -4.05
C VAL A 128 16.55 11.07 -4.97
N SER A 129 15.42 10.60 -4.42
CA SER A 129 14.30 10.18 -5.25
C SER A 129 13.78 11.34 -6.09
N MET A 130 13.62 12.52 -5.48
CA MET A 130 13.12 13.71 -6.19
C MET A 130 14.17 14.29 -7.14
N ARG A 131 15.41 14.44 -6.65
CA ARG A 131 16.46 15.15 -7.39
C ARG A 131 17.04 14.34 -8.55
N PHE A 132 17.21 13.04 -8.38
CA PHE A 132 17.96 12.21 -9.34
C PHE A 132 17.13 11.09 -9.97
N LEU A 133 16.13 10.56 -9.28
CA LEU A 133 15.26 9.52 -9.84
C LEU A 133 14.00 10.11 -10.47
N HIS A 134 13.70 11.38 -10.20
CA HIS A 134 12.46 12.06 -10.61
C HIS A 134 11.20 11.30 -10.16
N GLU A 135 11.25 10.75 -8.95
CA GLU A 135 10.19 9.96 -8.31
C GLU A 135 9.78 10.59 -6.96
N CYS A 136 8.48 10.57 -6.67
CA CYS A 136 7.96 11.02 -5.40
C CYS A 136 8.27 10.01 -4.28
N PRO A 137 8.97 10.40 -3.20
CA PRO A 137 9.30 9.49 -2.10
C PRO A 137 8.07 9.06 -1.30
N TRP A 138 7.00 9.85 -1.32
CA TRP A 138 5.73 9.53 -0.65
C TRP A 138 4.94 8.47 -1.40
N GLU A 139 4.85 8.57 -2.73
CA GLU A 139 4.22 7.54 -3.57
C GLU A 139 4.95 6.19 -3.42
N ARG A 140 6.28 6.21 -3.29
CA ARG A 140 7.05 5.00 -2.96
C ARG A 140 6.56 4.41 -1.64
N LEU A 141 6.45 5.21 -0.58
CA LEU A 141 6.01 4.73 0.74
C LEU A 141 4.60 4.13 0.70
N GLU A 142 3.67 4.76 -0.01
CA GLU A 142 2.30 4.29 -0.20
C GLU A 142 2.24 2.95 -0.95
N GLN A 143 2.93 2.85 -2.09
CA GLN A 143 3.01 1.62 -2.88
C GLN A 143 3.61 0.47 -2.06
N LEU A 144 4.69 0.73 -1.32
CA LEU A 144 5.30 -0.27 -0.46
C LEU A 144 4.36 -0.67 0.68
N ARG A 145 3.63 0.28 1.27
CA ARG A 145 2.71 -0.01 2.39
C ARG A 145 1.54 -0.89 1.95
N GLU A 146 1.04 -0.69 0.73
CA GLU A 146 0.01 -1.56 0.14
C GLU A 146 0.58 -2.96 -0.12
N ALA A 147 1.76 -3.05 -0.72
CA ALA A 147 2.38 -4.32 -1.10
C ALA A 147 2.89 -5.15 0.10
N ILE A 148 3.35 -4.48 1.16
CA ILE A 148 3.81 -5.09 2.40
C ILE A 148 2.89 -4.56 3.50
N PRO A 149 1.82 -5.26 3.91
CA PRO A 149 0.87 -4.79 4.92
C PRO A 149 1.16 -5.28 6.36
N ASN A 150 2.08 -6.22 6.54
CA ASN A 150 2.29 -6.98 7.79
C ASN A 150 3.61 -6.66 8.53
N ILE A 151 4.58 -6.02 7.87
CA ILE A 151 5.88 -5.67 8.47
C ILE A 151 5.93 -4.16 8.83
N PRO A 152 6.49 -3.77 9.99
CA PRO A 152 6.70 -2.36 10.35
C PRO A 152 7.66 -1.68 9.37
N PHE A 153 7.40 -0.42 9.07
CA PHE A 153 8.32 0.41 8.31
C PHE A 153 9.12 1.28 9.26
N GLN A 154 10.41 1.38 8.99
CA GLN A 154 11.34 2.18 9.75
C GLN A 154 12.01 3.19 8.84
N MET A 155 12.30 4.37 9.40
CA MET A 155 13.03 5.41 8.70
C MET A 155 14.16 5.97 9.56
N LEU A 156 15.20 6.48 8.90
CA LEU A 156 16.21 7.30 9.52
C LEU A 156 15.76 8.77 9.50
N LEU A 157 15.53 9.33 10.69
CA LEU A 157 15.11 10.73 10.88
C LEU A 157 16.18 11.51 11.65
N ARG A 158 16.57 12.68 11.13
CA ARG A 158 17.46 13.60 11.86
C ARG A 158 16.60 14.55 12.71
N GLY A 159 16.79 14.53 14.03
CA GLY A 159 15.91 15.27 14.96
C GLY A 159 15.71 16.76 14.65
N ALA A 160 16.76 17.48 14.26
CA ALA A 160 16.69 18.93 14.01
C ALA A 160 16.20 19.31 12.61
N SER A 161 16.17 18.37 11.65
CA SER A 161 15.89 18.71 10.26
C SER A 161 15.04 17.72 9.49
N ALA A 162 14.47 16.73 10.18
CA ALA A 162 13.78 15.59 9.62
C ALA A 162 14.62 14.90 8.52
N VAL A 163 14.31 15.16 7.26
CA VAL A 163 14.98 14.62 6.06
C VAL A 163 15.65 15.70 5.21
N GLY A 164 15.58 16.96 5.64
CA GLY A 164 16.15 18.11 4.95
C GLY A 164 17.56 18.48 5.43
N TYR A 165 18.18 19.41 4.69
CA TYR A 165 19.56 19.88 4.89
C TYR A 165 19.66 21.29 5.46
N LYS A 166 18.53 21.91 5.85
CA LYS A 166 18.48 23.22 6.50
C LYS A 166 18.00 23.08 7.95
N ASN A 167 18.09 24.16 8.71
CA ASN A 167 17.40 24.27 9.99
C ASN A 167 15.93 24.58 9.72
N TYR A 168 15.04 23.84 10.37
CA TYR A 168 13.61 24.03 10.27
C TYR A 168 13.06 24.38 11.65
N PRO A 169 12.04 25.25 11.73
CA PRO A 169 11.31 25.48 12.97
C PRO A 169 10.54 24.21 13.39
N ASP A 170 10.28 24.06 14.69
CA ASP A 170 9.68 22.85 15.27
C ASP A 170 8.34 22.47 14.61
N ASN A 171 7.54 23.46 14.19
CA ASN A 171 6.27 23.19 13.52
C ASN A 171 6.45 22.42 12.20
N VAL A 172 7.53 22.68 11.46
CA VAL A 172 7.83 21.94 10.21
C VAL A 172 8.32 20.52 10.49
N VAL A 173 8.88 20.26 11.68
CA VAL A 173 9.32 18.92 12.08
C VAL A 173 8.15 18.08 12.63
N HIS A 174 7.13 18.73 13.18
CA HIS A 174 5.97 18.08 13.80
C HIS A 174 4.77 17.84 12.88
N GLU A 175 4.61 18.60 11.79
CA GLU A 175 3.59 18.39 10.76
C GLU A 175 3.93 17.22 9.82
#